data_AF-A0A1I2I657-F1
#
_entry.id   AF-A0A1I2I657-F1
#
_cell.length_a   1.000
_cell.length_b   1.000
_cell.length_c   1.000
_cell.angle_alpha   90.00
_cell.angle_beta   90.00
_cell.angle_gamma   90.00
#
_symmetry.space_group_name_H-M   'P 1'
#
loop_
_entity.id
_entity.type
_entity.pdbx_description
1 polymer ?
#
loop_
_entity_poly.entity_id
_entity_poly.type
_entity_poly.pdbx_seq_one_letter_code
_entity_poly.pdbx_strand_id
1 'polypeptide(L)'
;MGWHTPAVTSPPPPQPERPTASVAPALGHVLLAGVLGVVVGLAGAPVLLASLFGGLVAVLCAALLVAGVATALAVGLDRTAGPGGTGRPGSLGRGLAVGGLGSAAAMGLAWWGLEADLGDSLPVPLWYTAAAAPFAVLAALQWSGVVRIVTAIALVSGAAAVVVPAGLRAADEHYTQRIVTEVGTIEKPWVTEVVGYRLGASQVTGSPLIWTRLEADDGRADSGLWLFRDRAVDPGLPDPCAAFSFWTPGGDQPLTACTPLGDGRWLRTSETWQELTRLAPEVRTGVSAAPTVPLPVLEAALAAARPMTDAEYDTWLEEGLTPGW
;
A
#
# COMPACT_ATOMS: atom_id res chain seq x y z
N MET A 1 36.31 -58.91 59.39
CA MET A 1 36.88 -58.57 58.07
C MET A 1 36.22 -59.46 57.03
N GLY A 2 35.22 -58.93 56.31
CA GLY A 2 34.59 -59.57 55.16
C GLY A 2 34.62 -58.56 54.01
N TRP A 3 35.19 -58.96 52.89
CA TRP A 3 35.58 -58.10 51.78
C TRP A 3 34.36 -57.69 50.95
N HIS A 4 34.17 -56.39 50.72
CA HIS A 4 33.20 -55.88 49.76
C HIS A 4 33.75 -56.03 48.34
N THR A 5 33.11 -56.86 47.53
CA THR A 5 33.33 -56.92 46.09
C THR A 5 32.76 -55.64 45.45
N PRO A 6 33.55 -54.83 44.73
CA PRO A 6 33.00 -53.69 44.01
C PRO A 6 32.13 -54.19 42.85
N ALA A 7 30.92 -53.64 42.75
CA ALA A 7 30.03 -53.89 41.64
C ALA A 7 30.69 -53.42 40.33
N VAL A 8 30.82 -54.33 39.38
CA VAL A 8 31.23 -54.00 38.00
C VAL A 8 30.10 -53.18 37.39
N THR A 9 30.28 -51.87 37.30
CA THR A 9 29.42 -50.99 36.51
C THR A 9 29.70 -51.25 35.04
N SER A 10 28.78 -51.93 34.38
CA SER A 10 28.78 -52.01 32.91
C SER A 10 28.78 -50.59 32.32
N PRO A 11 29.57 -50.32 31.26
CA PRO A 11 29.50 -49.04 30.59
C PRO A 11 28.06 -48.78 30.10
N PRO A 12 27.57 -47.54 30.20
CA PRO A 12 26.25 -47.21 29.67
C PRO A 12 26.18 -47.63 28.20
N PRO A 13 25.03 -48.17 27.73
CA PRO A 13 24.88 -48.57 26.34
C PRO A 13 25.25 -47.37 25.46
N PRO A 14 26.01 -47.58 24.36
CA PRO A 14 26.37 -46.50 23.46
C PRO A 14 25.08 -45.80 23.03
N GLN A 15 25.00 -44.49 23.29
CA GLN A 15 23.89 -43.72 22.75
C GLN A 15 23.95 -43.83 21.24
N PRO A 16 22.86 -44.22 20.56
CA PRO A 16 22.86 -44.24 19.12
C PRO A 16 23.15 -42.82 18.63
N GLU A 17 24.28 -42.63 17.94
CA GLU A 17 24.59 -41.39 17.25
C GLU A 17 23.35 -40.99 16.46
N ARG A 18 22.80 -39.81 16.74
CA ARG A 18 21.66 -39.30 15.97
C ARG A 18 22.15 -39.24 14.52
N PRO A 19 21.56 -39.99 13.58
CA PRO A 19 22.00 -39.95 12.21
C PRO A 19 21.87 -38.51 11.73
N THR A 20 23.00 -37.88 11.42
CA THR A 20 23.04 -36.63 10.68
C THR A 20 22.38 -36.93 9.34
N ALA A 21 21.16 -36.45 9.17
CA ALA A 21 20.41 -36.62 7.94
C ALA A 21 21.31 -36.23 6.75
N SER A 22 21.48 -37.14 5.79
CA SER A 22 22.16 -36.78 4.55
C SER A 22 21.32 -35.71 3.83
N VAL A 23 21.99 -34.73 3.22
CA VAL A 23 21.34 -33.56 2.62
C VAL A 23 20.45 -33.95 1.44
N ALA A 24 20.82 -34.99 0.70
CA ALA A 24 20.10 -35.47 -0.48
C ALA A 24 18.64 -35.93 -0.23
N PRO A 25 18.34 -36.85 0.72
CA PRO A 25 16.96 -37.22 1.02
C PRO A 25 16.14 -36.06 1.59
N ALA A 26 16.77 -35.14 2.34
CA ALA A 26 16.10 -33.95 2.83
C ALA A 26 15.64 -33.04 1.68
N LEU A 27 16.51 -32.78 0.71
CA LEU A 27 16.15 -32.03 -0.50
C LEU A 27 15.10 -32.76 -1.34
N GLY A 28 15.21 -34.08 -1.51
CA GLY A 28 14.23 -34.89 -2.22
C GLY A 28 12.83 -34.80 -1.59
N HIS A 29 12.73 -34.91 -0.26
CA HIS A 29 11.48 -34.76 0.47
C HIS A 29 10.86 -33.36 0.30
N VAL A 30 11.69 -32.31 0.40
CA VAL A 30 11.26 -30.91 0.24
C VAL A 30 10.76 -30.63 -1.18
N LEU A 31 11.48 -31.10 -2.19
CA LEU A 31 11.09 -30.96 -3.59
C LEU A 31 9.78 -31.69 -3.88
N LEU A 32 9.63 -32.93 -3.43
CA LEU A 32 8.40 -33.71 -3.61
C LEU A 32 7.21 -33.09 -2.87
N ALA A 33 7.43 -32.52 -1.70
CA ALA A 33 6.40 -31.76 -0.98
C ALA A 33 6.02 -30.47 -1.73
N GLY A 34 6.98 -29.77 -2.32
CA GLY A 34 6.71 -28.62 -3.19
C GLY A 34 5.87 -29.01 -4.41
N VAL A 35 6.23 -30.11 -5.09
CA VAL A 35 5.46 -30.67 -6.22
C VAL A 35 4.04 -31.04 -5.78
N LEU A 36 3.86 -31.63 -4.59
CA LEU A 36 2.54 -31.90 -4.03
C LEU A 36 1.72 -30.61 -3.88
N GLY A 37 2.33 -29.51 -3.42
CA GLY A 37 1.65 -28.20 -3.34
C GLY A 37 1.25 -27.64 -4.71
N VAL A 38 2.07 -27.84 -5.75
CA VAL A 38 1.68 -27.49 -7.15
C VAL A 38 0.49 -28.33 -7.62
N VAL A 39 0.50 -29.64 -7.36
CA VAL A 39 -0.61 -30.55 -7.71
C VAL A 39 -1.89 -30.16 -6.97
N VAL A 40 -1.79 -29.80 -5.69
CA VAL A 40 -2.91 -29.27 -4.89
C VAL A 40 -3.43 -27.96 -5.48
N GLY A 41 -2.56 -27.05 -5.94
CA GLY A 41 -2.98 -25.84 -6.65
C GLY A 41 -3.72 -26.13 -7.96
N LEU A 42 -3.17 -27.05 -8.78
CA LEU A 42 -3.74 -27.43 -10.08
C LEU A 42 -5.09 -28.14 -9.96
N ALA A 43 -5.23 -29.07 -9.02
CA ALA A 43 -6.45 -29.83 -8.81
C ALA A 43 -7.46 -29.09 -7.92
N GLY A 44 -6.96 -28.34 -6.93
CA GLY A 44 -7.78 -27.64 -5.96
C GLY A 44 -8.49 -26.42 -6.54
N ALA A 45 -7.85 -25.64 -7.41
CA ALA A 45 -8.47 -24.45 -7.98
C ALA A 45 -9.73 -24.76 -8.82
N PRO A 46 -9.73 -25.71 -9.77
CA PRO A 46 -10.94 -26.08 -10.50
C PRO A 46 -12.04 -26.68 -9.61
N VAL A 47 -11.66 -27.47 -8.60
CA VAL A 47 -12.60 -28.09 -7.66
C VAL A 47 -13.26 -27.04 -6.76
N LEU A 48 -12.49 -26.06 -6.27
CA LEU A 48 -13.00 -24.93 -5.50
C LEU A 48 -13.88 -24.01 -6.37
N LEU A 49 -13.45 -23.69 -7.59
CA LEU A 49 -14.22 -22.85 -8.51
C LEU A 49 -15.56 -23.50 -8.88
N ALA A 50 -15.56 -24.80 -9.20
CA ALA A 50 -16.79 -25.56 -9.47
C ALA A 50 -17.72 -25.61 -8.24
N SER A 51 -17.15 -25.62 -7.03
CA SER A 51 -17.94 -25.65 -5.79
C SER A 51 -18.62 -24.33 -5.44
N LEU A 52 -18.16 -23.19 -5.99
CA LEU A 52 -18.82 -21.88 -5.80
C LEU A 52 -20.25 -21.87 -6.37
N PHE A 53 -20.52 -22.68 -7.39
CA PHE A 53 -21.87 -22.87 -7.94
C PHE A 53 -22.80 -23.72 -7.03
N GLY A 54 -22.22 -24.43 -6.04
CA GLY A 54 -22.94 -25.26 -5.07
C GLY A 54 -23.10 -24.61 -3.67
N GLY A 55 -22.62 -23.38 -3.49
CA GLY A 55 -22.67 -22.65 -2.22
C GLY A 55 -21.62 -23.07 -1.18
N LEU A 56 -21.66 -22.45 0.01
CA LEU A 56 -20.62 -22.57 1.04
C LEU A 56 -20.34 -24.01 1.48
N VAL A 57 -21.37 -24.85 1.59
CA VAL A 57 -21.22 -26.26 1.97
C VAL A 57 -20.40 -27.03 0.94
N ALA A 58 -20.61 -26.77 -0.36
CA ALA A 58 -19.83 -27.40 -1.41
C ALA A 58 -18.35 -26.96 -1.36
N VAL A 59 -18.09 -25.68 -1.06
CA VAL A 59 -16.72 -25.15 -0.88
C VAL A 59 -16.01 -25.83 0.30
N LEU A 60 -16.69 -25.98 1.44
CA LEU A 60 -16.12 -26.66 2.61
C LEU A 60 -15.83 -28.14 2.32
N CYS A 61 -16.75 -28.84 1.66
CA CYS A 61 -16.54 -30.24 1.25
C CYS A 61 -15.37 -30.39 0.27
N ALA A 62 -15.27 -29.50 -0.73
CA ALA A 62 -14.16 -29.45 -1.67
C ALA A 62 -12.82 -29.21 -0.95
N ALA A 63 -12.77 -28.24 -0.03
CA ALA A 63 -11.58 -27.94 0.75
C ALA A 63 -11.15 -29.14 1.62
N LEU A 64 -12.10 -29.80 2.28
CA LEU A 64 -11.84 -31.00 3.08
C LEU A 64 -11.33 -32.16 2.23
N LEU A 65 -11.89 -32.36 1.03
CA LEU A 65 -11.45 -33.39 0.10
C LEU A 65 -9.99 -33.15 -0.33
N VAL A 66 -9.69 -31.93 -0.78
CA VAL A 66 -8.33 -31.54 -1.21
C VAL A 66 -7.33 -31.70 -0.07
N ALA A 67 -7.65 -31.20 1.13
CA ALA A 67 -6.79 -31.31 2.30
C ALA A 67 -6.61 -32.79 2.74
N GLY A 68 -7.65 -33.61 2.66
CA GLY A 68 -7.60 -35.03 2.99
C GLY A 68 -6.69 -35.82 2.04
N VAL A 69 -6.84 -35.59 0.73
CA VAL A 69 -5.97 -36.22 -0.30
C VAL A 69 -4.52 -35.76 -0.14
N ALA A 70 -4.29 -34.46 0.04
CA ALA A 70 -2.96 -33.91 0.26
C ALA A 70 -2.30 -34.49 1.52
N THR A 71 -3.05 -34.66 2.61
CA THR A 71 -2.60 -35.28 3.85
C THR A 71 -2.21 -36.75 3.64
N ALA A 72 -3.03 -37.53 2.95
CA ALA A 72 -2.72 -38.93 2.67
C ALA A 72 -1.43 -39.07 1.85
N LEU A 73 -1.26 -38.24 0.82
CA LEU A 73 -0.06 -38.19 -0.01
C LEU A 73 1.16 -37.72 0.79
N ALA A 74 1.03 -36.71 1.65
CA ALA A 74 2.11 -36.22 2.51
C ALA A 74 2.57 -37.27 3.53
N VAL A 75 1.65 -38.07 4.10
CA VAL A 75 2.01 -39.22 4.95
C VAL A 75 2.79 -40.27 4.14
N GLY A 76 2.37 -40.53 2.90
CA GLY A 76 3.09 -41.40 1.97
C GLY A 76 4.51 -40.91 1.67
N LEU A 77 4.65 -39.62 1.36
CA LEU A 77 5.94 -38.96 1.11
C LEU A 77 6.87 -39.00 2.33
N ASP A 78 6.34 -38.77 3.54
CA ASP A 78 7.15 -38.84 4.76
C ASP A 78 7.69 -40.26 5.00
N ARG A 79 6.88 -41.29 4.72
CA ARG A 79 7.24 -42.70 4.89
C ARG A 79 8.27 -43.18 3.88
N THR A 80 8.32 -42.60 2.68
CA THR A 80 9.20 -43.06 1.60
C THR A 80 10.45 -42.21 1.43
N ALA A 81 10.29 -40.89 1.43
CA ALA A 81 11.37 -39.92 1.15
C ALA A 81 11.70 -39.03 2.36
N GLY A 82 10.77 -38.90 3.32
CA GLY A 82 10.94 -38.04 4.47
C GLY A 82 11.58 -38.71 5.70
N PRO A 83 11.53 -38.02 6.85
CA PRO A 83 12.01 -38.53 8.13
C PRO A 83 11.50 -39.94 8.48
N GLY A 84 10.26 -40.29 8.11
CA GLY A 84 9.68 -41.62 8.32
C GLY A 84 10.43 -42.73 7.59
N GLY A 85 10.87 -42.47 6.35
CA GLY A 85 11.71 -43.39 5.56
C GLY A 85 13.10 -43.64 6.16
N THR A 86 13.57 -42.73 7.03
CA THR A 86 14.82 -42.88 7.79
C THR A 86 14.62 -43.54 9.16
N GLY A 87 13.42 -44.06 9.45
CA GLY A 87 13.09 -44.75 10.70
C GLY A 87 12.63 -43.84 11.84
N ARG A 88 12.37 -42.54 11.60
CA ARG A 88 11.84 -41.64 12.65
C ARG A 88 10.33 -41.90 12.87
N PRO A 89 9.89 -42.23 14.10
CA PRO A 89 8.48 -42.46 14.39
C PRO A 89 7.65 -41.18 14.22
N GLY A 90 6.34 -41.31 13.99
CA GLY A 90 5.41 -40.16 13.91
C GLY A 90 5.09 -39.65 12.50
N SER A 91 5.10 -40.52 11.48
CA SER A 91 4.82 -40.12 10.08
C SER A 91 3.43 -39.54 9.88
N LEU A 92 2.44 -39.98 10.66
CA LEU A 92 1.06 -39.50 10.57
C LEU A 92 0.97 -38.02 10.98
N GLY A 93 1.56 -37.64 12.11
CA GLY A 93 1.56 -36.25 12.59
C GLY A 93 2.34 -35.32 11.67
N ARG A 94 3.45 -35.79 11.09
CA ARG A 94 4.23 -35.02 10.09
C ARG A 94 3.50 -34.84 8.77
N GLY A 95 2.85 -35.90 8.27
CA GLY A 95 2.02 -35.81 7.07
C GLY A 95 0.79 -34.93 7.26
N LEU A 96 0.16 -34.95 8.44
CA LEU A 96 -0.91 -34.02 8.82
C LEU A 96 -0.42 -32.57 8.83
N ALA A 97 0.76 -32.31 9.37
CA ALA A 97 1.35 -30.97 9.35
C ALA A 97 1.57 -30.50 7.91
N VAL A 98 2.24 -31.29 7.05
CA VAL A 98 2.54 -30.88 5.67
C VAL A 98 1.28 -30.78 4.81
N GLY A 99 0.44 -31.82 4.80
CA GLY A 99 -0.73 -31.87 3.95
C GLY A 99 -1.88 -31.00 4.44
N GLY A 100 -2.16 -31.01 5.74
CA GLY A 100 -3.25 -30.24 6.35
C GLY A 100 -2.92 -28.75 6.44
N LEU A 101 -1.85 -28.39 7.15
CA LEU A 101 -1.46 -26.97 7.31
C LEU A 101 -0.99 -26.38 5.98
N GLY A 102 -0.30 -27.16 5.14
CA GLY A 102 0.10 -26.70 3.80
C GLY A 102 -1.10 -26.36 2.92
N SER A 103 -2.13 -27.21 2.91
CA SER A 103 -3.38 -26.93 2.17
C SER A 103 -4.12 -25.73 2.74
N ALA A 104 -4.23 -25.63 4.07
CA ALA A 104 -4.89 -24.50 4.71
C ALA A 104 -4.17 -23.17 4.42
N ALA A 105 -2.85 -23.15 4.46
CA ALA A 105 -2.05 -21.97 4.12
C ALA A 105 -2.19 -21.60 2.63
N ALA A 106 -2.15 -22.57 1.71
CA ALA A 106 -2.35 -22.33 0.29
C ALA A 106 -3.75 -21.78 -0.03
N MET A 107 -4.80 -22.32 0.60
CA MET A 107 -6.17 -21.82 0.48
C MET A 107 -6.32 -20.41 1.06
N GLY A 108 -5.69 -20.12 2.20
CA GLY A 108 -5.67 -18.78 2.79
C GLY A 108 -4.96 -17.75 1.91
N LEU A 109 -3.83 -18.12 1.30
CA LEU A 109 -3.12 -17.28 0.34
C LEU A 109 -3.95 -17.04 -0.93
N ALA A 110 -4.65 -18.06 -1.42
CA ALA A 110 -5.56 -17.91 -2.56
C ALA A 110 -6.74 -16.98 -2.24
N TRP A 111 -7.35 -17.14 -1.05
CA TRP A 111 -8.41 -16.25 -0.57
C TRP A 111 -7.92 -14.80 -0.46
N TRP A 112 -6.76 -14.59 0.15
CA TRP A 112 -6.17 -13.25 0.27
C TRP A 112 -5.85 -12.63 -1.10
N GLY A 113 -5.34 -13.44 -2.04
CA GLY A 113 -5.08 -12.98 -3.40
C GLY A 113 -6.33 -12.56 -4.17
N LEU A 114 -7.49 -13.16 -3.87
CA LEU A 114 -8.79 -12.75 -4.42
C LEU A 114 -9.28 -11.43 -3.80
N GLU A 115 -9.18 -11.28 -2.47
CA GLU A 115 -9.55 -10.04 -1.76
C GLU A 115 -8.68 -8.85 -2.17
N ALA A 116 -7.39 -9.09 -2.44
CA ALA A 116 -6.44 -8.05 -2.84
C ALA A 116 -6.41 -7.77 -4.36
N ASP A 117 -7.32 -8.37 -5.14
CA ASP A 117 -7.40 -8.27 -6.62
C ASP A 117 -6.06 -8.57 -7.34
N LEU A 118 -5.24 -9.43 -6.74
CA LEU A 118 -3.95 -9.84 -7.31
C LEU A 118 -4.10 -10.91 -8.39
N GLY A 119 -5.32 -11.43 -8.57
CA GLY A 119 -5.73 -12.49 -9.49
C GLY A 119 -5.17 -12.32 -10.90
N ASP A 120 -5.37 -11.12 -11.46
CA ASP A 120 -5.02 -10.80 -12.84
C ASP A 120 -3.59 -10.24 -13.00
N SER A 121 -2.94 -9.89 -11.88
CA SER A 121 -1.65 -9.21 -11.85
C SER A 121 -0.46 -10.16 -11.76
N LEU A 122 -0.67 -11.37 -11.22
CA LEU A 122 0.39 -12.35 -11.01
C LEU A 122 0.44 -13.40 -12.13
N PRO A 123 1.58 -13.57 -12.82
CA PRO A 123 1.81 -14.68 -13.73
C PRO A 123 1.40 -16.03 -13.13
N VAL A 124 0.69 -16.86 -13.92
CA VAL A 124 0.26 -18.22 -13.55
C VAL A 124 1.33 -19.06 -12.82
N PRO A 125 2.63 -19.03 -13.20
CA PRO A 125 3.67 -19.74 -12.45
C PRO A 125 3.83 -19.28 -10.98
N LEU A 126 3.64 -17.99 -10.70
CA LEU A 126 3.79 -17.44 -9.34
C LEU A 126 2.70 -17.95 -8.39
N TRP A 127 1.48 -18.14 -8.89
CA TRP A 127 0.38 -18.77 -8.13
C TRP A 127 0.73 -20.17 -7.66
N TYR A 128 1.30 -20.99 -8.56
CA TYR A 128 1.72 -22.34 -8.19
C TYR A 128 2.92 -22.34 -7.25
N THR A 129 3.83 -21.37 -7.36
CA THR A 129 4.92 -21.25 -6.37
C THR A 129 4.41 -20.84 -4.99
N ALA A 130 3.40 -19.96 -4.92
CA ALA A 130 2.76 -19.56 -3.67
C ALA A 130 2.02 -20.74 -3.02
N ALA A 131 1.37 -21.59 -3.82
CA ALA A 131 0.74 -22.83 -3.34
C ALA A 131 1.77 -23.89 -2.91
N ALA A 132 2.92 -23.97 -3.57
CA ALA A 132 3.98 -24.94 -3.28
C ALA A 132 4.79 -24.60 -2.01
N ALA A 133 4.99 -23.31 -1.75
CA ALA A 133 5.90 -22.84 -0.69
C ALA A 133 5.52 -23.36 0.72
N PRO A 134 4.26 -23.31 1.18
CA PRO A 134 3.88 -23.85 2.50
C PRO A 134 4.25 -25.32 2.69
N PHE A 135 4.06 -26.15 1.66
CA PHE A 135 4.36 -27.58 1.71
C PHE A 135 5.86 -27.83 1.80
N ALA A 136 6.65 -27.17 0.95
CA ALA A 136 8.11 -27.29 0.95
C ALA A 136 8.72 -26.82 2.28
N VAL A 137 8.20 -25.72 2.83
CA VAL A 137 8.59 -25.16 4.13
C VAL A 137 8.30 -26.14 5.27
N LEU A 138 7.07 -26.64 5.36
CA LEU A 138 6.68 -27.55 6.42
C LEU A 138 7.47 -28.87 6.33
N ALA A 139 7.75 -29.36 5.13
CA ALA A 139 8.57 -30.55 4.93
C ALA A 139 10.04 -30.33 5.32
N ALA A 140 10.60 -29.14 5.06
CA ALA A 140 11.97 -28.80 5.43
C ALA A 140 12.15 -28.66 6.95
N LEU A 141 11.17 -28.07 7.65
CA LEU A 141 11.19 -27.89 9.10
C LEU A 141 11.17 -29.21 9.88
N GLN A 142 10.75 -30.31 9.24
CA GLN A 142 10.77 -31.65 9.85
C GLN A 142 12.17 -32.27 9.91
N TRP A 143 13.12 -31.72 9.15
CA TRP A 143 14.52 -32.10 9.21
C TRP A 143 15.25 -31.31 10.31
N SER A 144 16.29 -31.91 10.87
CA SER A 144 17.15 -31.27 11.86
C SER A 144 18.44 -30.78 11.20
N GLY A 145 19.03 -29.68 11.68
CA GLY A 145 20.32 -29.18 11.21
C GLY A 145 20.21 -28.07 10.15
N VAL A 146 21.20 -27.98 9.26
CA VAL A 146 21.39 -26.86 8.31
C VAL A 146 20.16 -26.60 7.44
N VAL A 147 19.46 -27.65 7.00
CA VAL A 147 18.24 -27.53 6.17
C VAL A 147 17.14 -26.73 6.89
N ARG A 148 16.91 -27.00 8.18
CA ARG A 148 15.92 -26.25 8.98
C ARG A 148 16.30 -24.78 9.16
N ILE A 149 17.59 -24.52 9.37
CA ILE A 149 18.11 -23.16 9.57
C ILE A 149 17.98 -22.35 8.28
N VAL A 150 18.42 -22.91 7.15
CA VAL A 150 18.33 -22.26 5.84
C VAL A 150 16.88 -21.99 5.46
N THR A 151 15.97 -22.94 5.66
CA THR A 151 14.55 -22.72 5.37
C THR A 151 13.91 -21.69 6.29
N ALA A 152 14.27 -21.65 7.58
CA ALA A 152 13.79 -20.61 8.50
C ALA A 152 14.28 -19.22 8.09
N ILE A 153 15.54 -19.07 7.67
CA ILE A 153 16.08 -17.81 7.15
C ILE A 153 15.34 -17.40 5.87
N ALA A 154 15.20 -18.32 4.91
CA ALA A 154 14.51 -18.04 3.65
C ALA A 154 13.04 -17.61 3.87
N LEU A 155 12.35 -18.20 4.84
CA LEU A 155 10.99 -17.80 5.24
C LEU A 155 10.93 -16.40 5.81
N VAL A 156 11.79 -16.08 6.79
CA VAL A 156 11.79 -14.76 7.44
C VAL A 156 12.16 -13.68 6.42
N SER A 157 13.18 -13.92 5.60
CA SER A 157 13.59 -13.00 4.55
C SER A 157 12.52 -12.85 3.46
N GLY A 158 11.90 -13.93 3.02
CA GLY A 158 10.84 -13.90 2.01
C GLY A 158 9.58 -13.18 2.51
N ALA A 159 9.16 -13.46 3.75
CA ALA A 159 8.03 -12.77 4.38
C ALA A 159 8.31 -11.27 4.54
N ALA A 160 9.51 -10.90 5.01
CA ALA A 160 9.91 -9.49 5.11
C ALA A 160 9.92 -8.79 3.75
N ALA A 161 10.42 -9.44 2.70
CA ALA A 161 10.49 -8.88 1.35
C ALA A 161 9.12 -8.61 0.72
N VAL A 162 8.06 -9.30 1.16
CA VAL A 162 6.69 -9.09 0.68
C VAL A 162 5.91 -8.13 1.58
N VAL A 163 5.98 -8.33 2.90
CA VAL A 163 5.18 -7.57 3.88
C VAL A 163 5.66 -6.13 3.99
N VAL A 164 6.97 -5.87 3.96
CA VAL A 164 7.50 -4.51 4.13
C VAL A 164 7.10 -3.59 2.97
N PRO A 165 7.31 -3.96 1.68
CA PRO A 165 6.88 -3.11 0.58
C PRO A 165 5.36 -2.94 0.50
N ALA A 166 4.59 -3.99 0.80
CA ALA A 166 3.12 -3.90 0.81
C ALA A 166 2.61 -2.96 1.92
N GLY A 167 3.19 -3.04 3.13
CA GLY A 167 2.87 -2.14 4.23
C GLY A 167 3.23 -0.68 3.91
N LEU A 168 4.34 -0.44 3.22
CA LEU A 168 4.72 0.90 2.77
C LEU A 168 3.75 1.47 1.73
N ARG A 169 3.30 0.67 0.75
CA ARG A 169 2.29 1.11 -0.23
C ARG A 169 0.94 1.39 0.42
N ALA A 170 0.49 0.53 1.32
CA ALA A 170 -0.78 0.75 2.03
C ALA A 170 -0.74 2.01 2.90
N ALA A 171 0.40 2.32 3.51
CA ALA A 171 0.60 3.56 4.25
C ALA A 171 0.55 4.80 3.32
N ASP A 172 1.19 4.73 2.15
CA ASP A 172 1.19 5.80 1.15
C ASP A 172 -0.20 6.05 0.53
N GLU A 173 -0.94 4.98 0.21
CA GLU A 173 -2.31 5.05 -0.27
C GLU A 173 -3.25 5.67 0.78
N HIS A 174 -3.13 5.25 2.04
CA HIS A 174 -3.93 5.82 3.13
C HIS A 174 -3.59 7.30 3.36
N TYR A 175 -2.32 7.66 3.30
CA TYR A 175 -1.88 9.06 3.42
C TYR A 175 -2.41 9.91 2.26
N THR A 176 -2.33 9.41 1.03
CA THR A 176 -2.88 10.05 -0.16
C THR A 176 -4.40 10.23 -0.08
N GLN A 177 -5.15 9.20 0.34
CA GLN A 177 -6.60 9.28 0.52
C GLN A 177 -7.00 10.31 1.58
N ARG A 178 -6.24 10.38 2.68
CA ARG A 178 -6.46 11.37 3.72
C ARG A 178 -6.23 12.78 3.19
N ILE A 179 -5.15 13.03 2.45
CA ILE A 179 -4.93 14.31 1.77
C ILE A 179 -6.10 14.64 0.85
N VAL A 180 -6.53 13.71 -0.01
CA VAL A 180 -7.65 13.97 -0.94
C VAL A 180 -8.96 14.25 -0.18
N THR A 181 -9.18 13.61 0.96
CA THR A 181 -10.41 13.80 1.74
C THR A 181 -10.41 15.10 2.54
N GLU A 182 -9.28 15.46 3.16
CA GLU A 182 -9.16 16.66 4.00
C GLU A 182 -8.84 17.92 3.18
N VAL A 183 -8.06 17.78 2.10
CA VAL A 183 -7.57 18.88 1.24
C VAL A 183 -8.24 18.91 -0.13
N GLY A 184 -8.95 17.85 -0.55
CA GLY A 184 -9.65 17.78 -1.85
C GLY A 184 -8.75 17.50 -3.05
N THR A 185 -7.42 17.51 -2.90
CA THR A 185 -6.45 17.38 -4.00
C THR A 185 -5.06 17.02 -3.50
N ILE A 186 -4.27 16.37 -4.35
CA ILE A 186 -2.83 16.12 -4.14
C ILE A 186 -1.94 17.18 -4.82
N GLU A 187 -2.54 18.13 -5.54
CA GLU A 187 -1.77 19.21 -6.16
C GLU A 187 -1.30 20.22 -5.12
N LYS A 188 -0.02 20.62 -5.22
CA LYS A 188 0.59 21.58 -4.30
C LYS A 188 -0.03 22.98 -4.46
N PRO A 189 -0.43 23.64 -3.36
CA PRO A 189 -0.93 25.01 -3.39
C PRO A 189 0.14 26.02 -3.86
N TRP A 190 -0.32 27.21 -4.23
CA TRP A 190 0.57 28.34 -4.53
C TRP A 190 0.66 29.26 -3.32
N VAL A 191 1.87 29.66 -2.98
CA VAL A 191 2.17 30.52 -1.83
C VAL A 191 2.73 31.84 -2.29
N THR A 192 2.64 32.86 -1.44
CA THR A 192 3.29 34.15 -1.64
C THR A 192 3.74 34.71 -0.29
N GLU A 193 4.83 35.45 -0.31
CA GLU A 193 5.40 36.12 0.86
C GLU A 193 5.25 37.63 0.67
N VAL A 194 4.15 38.18 1.19
CA VAL A 194 3.87 39.61 1.14
C VAL A 194 3.89 40.15 2.56
N VAL A 195 4.61 41.26 2.76
CA VAL A 195 4.68 41.92 4.08
C VAL A 195 3.27 42.27 4.56
N GLY A 196 2.95 41.88 5.79
CA GLY A 196 1.62 42.10 6.39
C GLY A 196 0.62 40.98 6.13
N TYR A 197 1.06 39.85 5.54
CA TYR A 197 0.22 38.68 5.30
C TYR A 197 0.92 37.38 5.72
N ARG A 198 0.14 36.46 6.29
CA ARG A 198 0.56 35.13 6.70
C ARG A 198 -0.26 34.05 6.01
N LEU A 199 0.35 32.89 5.78
CA LEU A 199 -0.35 31.73 5.21
C LEU A 199 -1.45 31.26 6.17
N GLY A 200 -2.70 31.24 5.70
CA GLY A 200 -3.82 30.66 6.40
C GLY A 200 -4.09 29.22 5.96
N ALA A 201 -5.12 28.60 6.53
CA ALA A 201 -5.57 27.29 6.07
C ALA A 201 -6.04 27.38 4.59
N SER A 202 -5.50 26.53 3.72
CA SER A 202 -6.05 26.37 2.36
C SER A 202 -7.45 25.82 2.46
N GLN A 203 -8.36 26.33 1.63
CA GLN A 203 -9.74 25.87 1.62
C GLN A 203 -10.12 25.40 0.23
N VAL A 204 -10.69 24.19 0.17
CA VAL A 204 -11.54 23.80 -0.94
C VAL A 204 -12.84 24.56 -0.76
N THR A 205 -12.96 25.67 -1.47
CA THR A 205 -14.23 26.35 -1.63
C THR A 205 -15.01 25.66 -2.76
N GLY A 206 -16.33 25.89 -2.88
CA GLY A 206 -17.20 25.25 -3.89
C GLY A 206 -16.91 25.60 -5.35
N SER A 207 -15.65 25.85 -5.70
CA SER A 207 -15.13 26.14 -7.03
C SER A 207 -14.17 25.03 -7.47
N PRO A 208 -13.88 24.89 -8.78
CA PRO A 208 -12.94 23.88 -9.28
C PRO A 208 -11.46 24.21 -9.00
N LEU A 209 -11.16 25.29 -8.27
CA LEU A 209 -9.81 25.80 -8.05
C LEU A 209 -9.33 25.53 -6.62
N ILE A 210 -8.02 25.37 -6.48
CA ILE A 210 -7.34 25.28 -5.19
C ILE A 210 -7.04 26.70 -4.72
N TRP A 211 -7.60 27.08 -3.58
CA TRP A 211 -7.41 28.40 -2.99
C TRP A 211 -6.50 28.35 -1.78
N THR A 212 -5.47 29.20 -1.81
CA THR A 212 -4.58 29.44 -0.68
C THR A 212 -4.92 30.78 -0.07
N ARG A 213 -5.44 30.76 1.15
CA ARG A 213 -5.77 32.00 1.87
C ARG A 213 -4.51 32.58 2.49
N LEU A 214 -4.30 33.87 2.32
CA LEU A 214 -3.41 34.65 3.17
C LEU A 214 -4.25 35.51 4.09
N GLU A 215 -3.99 35.43 5.37
CA GLU A 215 -4.58 36.32 6.36
C GLU A 215 -3.73 37.57 6.50
N ALA A 216 -4.36 38.74 6.54
CA ALA A 216 -3.65 39.95 6.89
C ALA A 216 -3.23 39.89 8.37
N ASP A 217 -2.02 40.35 8.67
CA ASP A 217 -1.46 40.40 10.03
C ASP A 217 -2.25 41.33 10.96
N ASP A 218 -3.07 42.21 10.39
CA ASP A 218 -3.94 43.12 11.14
C ASP A 218 -5.22 42.45 11.67
N GLY A 219 -5.45 41.16 11.35
CA GLY A 219 -6.52 40.33 11.89
C GLY A 219 -7.92 40.63 11.34
N ARG A 220 -8.06 41.46 10.29
CA ARG A 220 -9.38 41.71 9.66
C ARG A 220 -9.82 40.52 8.80
N ALA A 221 -10.90 39.86 9.20
CA ALA A 221 -11.41 38.63 8.56
C ALA A 221 -11.63 38.76 7.03
N ASP A 222 -12.09 39.93 6.56
CA ASP A 222 -12.47 40.17 5.15
C ASP A 222 -11.34 40.76 4.30
N SER A 223 -10.13 40.88 4.85
CA SER A 223 -8.97 41.51 4.20
C SER A 223 -7.97 40.50 3.61
N GLY A 224 -8.32 39.21 3.60
CA GLY A 224 -7.44 38.15 3.13
C GLY A 224 -7.24 38.18 1.61
N LEU A 225 -6.05 37.77 1.18
CA LEU A 225 -5.73 37.50 -0.22
C LEU A 225 -5.97 36.01 -0.49
N TRP A 226 -6.45 35.69 -1.68
CA TRP A 226 -6.73 34.31 -2.06
C TRP A 226 -5.98 33.99 -3.34
N LEU A 227 -4.90 33.23 -3.22
CA LEU A 227 -4.13 32.77 -4.37
C LEU A 227 -4.78 31.53 -4.96
N PHE A 228 -4.75 31.45 -6.28
CA PHE A 228 -5.16 30.26 -6.99
C PHE A 228 -4.25 29.95 -8.16
N ARG A 229 -4.31 28.68 -8.55
CA ARG A 229 -3.76 28.14 -9.77
C ARG A 229 -4.90 27.53 -10.57
N ASP A 230 -4.90 27.80 -11.88
CA ASP A 230 -5.70 27.08 -12.85
C ASP A 230 -4.80 26.54 -13.97
N ARG A 231 -5.30 25.54 -14.70
CA ARG A 231 -4.64 25.04 -15.91
C ARG A 231 -4.46 26.19 -16.90
N ALA A 232 -3.48 26.05 -17.79
CA ALA A 232 -3.31 26.99 -18.90
C ALA A 232 -4.66 27.23 -19.57
N VAL A 233 -5.05 28.50 -19.68
CA VAL A 233 -6.10 28.91 -20.59
C VAL A 233 -5.51 28.65 -21.97
N ASP A 234 -6.12 27.73 -22.73
CA ASP A 234 -5.81 27.49 -24.15
C ASP A 234 -5.56 28.85 -24.81
N PRO A 235 -4.42 29.10 -25.47
CA PRO A 235 -4.14 30.38 -26.12
C PRO A 235 -5.18 30.76 -27.19
N GLY A 236 -6.06 29.83 -27.60
CA GLY A 236 -7.24 30.08 -28.42
C GLY A 236 -8.54 30.44 -27.68
N LEU A 237 -8.58 30.43 -26.34
CA LEU A 237 -9.75 30.86 -25.56
C LEU A 237 -9.95 32.39 -25.67
N PRO A 238 -11.20 32.85 -25.62
CA PRO A 238 -11.54 34.25 -25.77
C PRO A 238 -10.90 35.08 -24.64
N ASP A 239 -10.55 36.32 -24.97
CA ASP A 239 -10.16 37.40 -24.06
C ASP A 239 -10.76 37.17 -22.65
N PRO A 240 -9.97 37.13 -21.55
CA PRO A 240 -10.50 36.96 -20.20
C PRO A 240 -11.60 37.97 -19.82
N CYS A 241 -11.66 39.10 -20.52
CA CYS A 241 -12.72 40.10 -20.40
C CYS A 241 -14.01 39.77 -21.18
N ALA A 242 -14.00 38.77 -22.05
CA ALA A 242 -15.18 38.27 -22.77
C ALA A 242 -16.01 37.27 -21.93
N ALA A 243 -15.51 36.85 -20.76
CA ALA A 243 -16.26 36.03 -19.82
C ALA A 243 -17.37 36.85 -19.14
N PHE A 244 -18.52 36.21 -18.84
CA PHE A 244 -19.61 36.86 -18.10
C PHE A 244 -19.45 36.76 -16.57
N SER A 245 -18.58 35.85 -16.11
CA SER A 245 -18.34 35.58 -14.69
C SER A 245 -16.91 35.09 -14.46
N PHE A 246 -16.51 35.03 -13.19
CA PHE A 246 -15.24 34.46 -12.76
C PHE A 246 -15.37 33.77 -11.39
N TRP A 247 -14.56 32.74 -11.18
CA TRP A 247 -14.55 31.97 -9.94
C TRP A 247 -13.82 32.70 -8.82
N THR A 248 -14.41 32.69 -7.63
CA THR A 248 -13.83 33.22 -6.39
C THR A 248 -13.97 32.18 -5.27
N PRO A 249 -13.33 32.40 -4.11
CA PRO A 249 -13.60 31.59 -2.92
C PRO A 249 -15.09 31.57 -2.52
N GLY A 250 -15.84 32.61 -2.86
CA GLY A 250 -17.30 32.68 -2.65
C GLY A 250 -18.14 31.99 -3.72
N GLY A 251 -17.53 31.29 -4.69
CA GLY A 251 -18.20 30.70 -5.85
C GLY A 251 -18.10 31.56 -7.11
N ASP A 252 -18.94 31.26 -8.10
CA ASP A 252 -18.99 31.98 -9.38
C ASP A 252 -19.58 33.39 -9.18
N GLN A 253 -18.88 34.42 -9.66
CA GLN A 253 -19.25 35.82 -9.47
C GLN A 253 -19.45 36.52 -10.82
N PRO A 254 -20.50 37.33 -10.98
CA PRO A 254 -20.72 38.08 -12.22
C PRO A 254 -19.61 39.11 -12.44
N LEU A 255 -19.10 39.18 -13.67
CA LEU A 255 -18.08 40.15 -14.06
C LEU A 255 -18.75 41.51 -14.30
N THR A 256 -18.39 42.51 -13.49
CA THR A 256 -18.91 43.89 -13.62
C THR A 256 -17.93 44.81 -14.35
N ALA A 257 -16.63 44.55 -14.25
CA ALA A 257 -15.61 45.23 -15.05
C ALA A 257 -14.39 44.34 -15.29
N CYS A 258 -13.68 44.61 -16.38
CA CYS A 258 -12.43 43.96 -16.71
C CYS A 258 -11.47 44.96 -17.36
N THR A 259 -10.27 45.07 -16.81
CA THR A 259 -9.24 46.01 -17.26
C THR A 259 -7.96 45.25 -17.61
N PRO A 260 -7.49 45.30 -18.87
CA PRO A 260 -6.19 44.76 -19.23
C PRO A 260 -5.08 45.67 -18.69
N LEU A 261 -4.08 45.09 -18.03
CA LEU A 261 -2.97 45.82 -17.40
C LEU A 261 -1.63 45.67 -18.15
N GLY A 262 -1.62 44.90 -19.25
CA GLY A 262 -0.40 44.58 -20.00
C GLY A 262 0.32 43.33 -19.47
N ASP A 263 1.29 42.83 -20.24
CA ASP A 263 2.09 41.64 -19.91
C ASP A 263 1.28 40.37 -19.61
N GLY A 264 0.14 40.21 -20.29
CA GLY A 264 -0.77 39.10 -20.03
C GLY A 264 -1.35 39.14 -18.61
N ARG A 265 -1.66 40.34 -18.10
CA ARG A 265 -2.36 40.54 -16.83
C ARG A 265 -3.70 41.23 -17.02
N TRP A 266 -4.69 40.80 -16.23
CA TRP A 266 -6.04 41.34 -16.24
C TRP A 266 -6.53 41.54 -14.81
N LEU A 267 -7.20 42.67 -14.58
CA LEU A 267 -7.95 42.95 -13.37
C LEU A 267 -9.43 42.77 -13.67
N ARG A 268 -10.05 41.76 -13.06
CA ARG A 268 -11.49 41.47 -13.14
C ARG A 268 -12.16 41.85 -11.83
N THR A 269 -13.36 42.44 -11.90
CA THR A 269 -14.09 42.85 -10.69
C THR A 269 -15.54 42.41 -10.74
N SER A 270 -16.10 42.15 -9.57
CA SER A 270 -17.54 42.03 -9.29
C SER A 270 -17.93 43.08 -8.24
N GLU A 271 -19.16 43.00 -7.71
CA GLU A 271 -19.59 43.85 -6.60
C GLU A 271 -18.79 43.61 -5.32
N THR A 272 -18.39 42.36 -5.06
CA THR A 272 -17.81 41.91 -3.78
C THR A 272 -16.41 41.37 -3.90
N TRP A 273 -15.88 41.24 -5.12
CA TRP A 273 -14.56 40.69 -5.40
C TRP A 273 -13.81 41.47 -6.47
N GLN A 274 -12.49 41.42 -6.39
CA GLN A 274 -11.59 41.71 -7.49
C GLN A 274 -10.55 40.61 -7.61
N GLU A 275 -10.09 40.37 -8.83
CA GLU A 275 -9.16 39.31 -9.17
C GLU A 275 -8.11 39.87 -10.13
N LEU A 276 -6.84 39.74 -9.74
CA LEU A 276 -5.70 40.00 -10.61
C LEU A 276 -5.11 38.67 -11.08
N THR A 277 -5.06 38.45 -12.39
CA THR A 277 -4.48 37.23 -12.98
C THR A 277 -3.30 37.52 -13.89
N ARG A 278 -2.42 36.53 -14.03
CA ARG A 278 -1.37 36.45 -15.05
C ARG A 278 -1.51 35.14 -15.81
N LEU A 279 -1.56 35.21 -17.15
CA LEU A 279 -1.49 34.04 -18.02
C LEU A 279 -0.05 33.77 -18.42
N ALA A 280 0.42 32.56 -18.12
CA ALA A 280 1.65 32.00 -18.66
C ALA A 280 1.29 30.81 -19.57
N PRO A 281 2.20 30.36 -20.46
CA PRO A 281 1.91 29.30 -21.44
C PRO A 281 1.35 28.00 -20.85
N GLU A 282 1.70 27.70 -19.59
CA GLU A 282 1.33 26.44 -18.94
C GLU A 282 0.44 26.62 -17.69
N VAL A 283 0.19 27.86 -17.25
CA VAL A 283 -0.51 28.11 -15.99
C VAL A 283 -1.18 29.48 -15.98
N ARG A 284 -2.39 29.53 -15.43
CA ARG A 284 -2.99 30.78 -14.96
C ARG A 284 -2.79 30.87 -13.46
N THR A 285 -2.14 31.94 -13.02
CA THR A 285 -2.00 32.27 -11.59
C THR A 285 -2.80 33.53 -11.32
N GLY A 286 -3.50 33.59 -10.20
CA GLY A 286 -4.19 34.81 -9.81
C GLY A 286 -4.33 34.99 -8.31
N VAL A 287 -4.73 36.20 -7.94
CA VAL A 287 -4.99 36.63 -6.57
C VAL A 287 -6.35 37.31 -6.54
N SER A 288 -7.26 36.78 -5.71
CA SER A 288 -8.58 37.35 -5.46
C SER A 288 -8.64 38.01 -4.09
N ALA A 289 -9.35 39.12 -3.97
CA ALA A 289 -9.56 39.82 -2.71
C ALA A 289 -10.84 40.66 -2.74
N ALA A 290 -11.19 41.26 -1.61
CA ALA A 290 -12.23 42.29 -1.56
C ALA A 290 -11.84 43.52 -2.42
N PRO A 291 -12.80 44.24 -3.04
CA PRO A 291 -12.55 45.41 -3.88
C PRO A 291 -11.84 46.57 -3.17
N THR A 292 -11.86 46.59 -1.84
CA THR A 292 -11.18 47.60 -1.01
C THR A 292 -9.67 47.41 -0.92
N VAL A 293 -9.14 46.26 -1.34
CA VAL A 293 -7.70 45.99 -1.35
C VAL A 293 -7.03 46.78 -2.49
N PRO A 294 -5.96 47.55 -2.24
CA PRO A 294 -5.30 48.32 -3.30
C PRO A 294 -4.65 47.42 -4.36
N LEU A 295 -4.76 47.80 -5.65
CA LEU A 295 -4.11 47.10 -6.77
C LEU A 295 -2.60 46.82 -6.53
N PRO A 296 -1.79 47.76 -5.98
CA PRO A 296 -0.37 47.48 -5.71
C PRO A 296 -0.13 46.27 -4.77
N VAL A 297 -1.08 45.98 -3.87
CA VAL A 297 -0.99 44.81 -2.98
C VAL A 297 -1.24 43.52 -3.77
N LEU A 298 -2.23 43.51 -4.66
CA LEU A 298 -2.50 42.38 -5.55
C LEU A 298 -1.30 42.13 -6.49
N GLU A 299 -0.71 43.19 -7.05
CA GLU A 299 0.46 43.08 -7.92
C GLU A 299 1.68 42.51 -7.18
N ALA A 300 1.95 42.98 -5.96
CA ALA A 300 3.01 42.44 -5.12
C ALA A 300 2.79 40.95 -4.80
N ALA A 301 1.55 40.59 -4.44
CA ALA A 301 1.18 39.21 -4.15
C ALA A 301 1.34 38.28 -5.37
N LEU A 302 0.89 38.72 -6.54
CA LEU A 302 1.01 37.95 -7.78
C LEU A 302 2.47 37.85 -8.26
N ALA A 303 3.29 38.88 -8.01
CA ALA A 303 4.71 38.85 -8.33
C ALA A 303 5.50 37.86 -7.47
N ALA A 304 5.16 37.76 -6.18
CA ALA A 304 5.77 36.83 -5.23
C ALA A 304 5.13 35.42 -5.24
N ALA A 305 4.04 35.23 -5.99
CA ALA A 305 3.36 33.94 -6.09
C ALA A 305 4.26 32.86 -6.74
N ARG A 306 4.43 31.74 -6.04
CA ARG A 306 5.19 30.58 -6.48
C ARG A 306 4.52 29.27 -6.04
N PRO A 307 4.78 28.14 -6.73
CA PRO A 307 4.39 26.85 -6.19
C PRO A 307 5.09 26.59 -4.85
N MET A 308 4.37 25.96 -3.93
CA MET A 308 4.94 25.45 -2.68
C MET A 308 5.99 24.35 -2.99
N THR A 309 7.12 24.37 -2.28
CA THR A 309 8.14 23.32 -2.37
C THR A 309 7.67 22.04 -1.67
N ASP A 310 8.33 20.90 -1.91
CA ASP A 310 8.01 19.64 -1.20
C ASP A 310 8.08 19.81 0.32
N ALA A 311 9.15 20.40 0.84
CA ALA A 311 9.34 20.58 2.28
C ALA A 311 8.27 21.51 2.91
N GLU A 312 7.91 22.58 2.22
CA GLU A 312 6.85 23.49 2.67
C GLU A 312 5.48 22.80 2.62
N TYR A 313 5.24 21.94 1.64
CA TYR A 313 4.01 21.17 1.52
C TYR A 313 3.90 20.12 2.62
N ASP A 314 4.98 19.42 2.93
CA ASP A 314 5.02 18.47 4.03
C ASP A 314 4.76 19.17 5.36
N THR A 315 5.42 20.30 5.62
CA THR A 315 5.19 21.09 6.84
C THR A 315 3.75 21.62 6.89
N TRP A 316 3.22 22.12 5.77
CA TRP A 316 1.85 22.62 5.67
C TRP A 316 0.82 21.51 5.92
N LEU A 317 1.06 20.30 5.41
CA LEU A 317 0.22 19.13 5.69
C LEU A 317 0.33 18.70 7.16
N GLU A 318 1.51 18.73 7.76
CA GLU A 318 1.71 18.42 9.18
C GLU A 318 1.00 19.41 10.12
N GLU A 319 1.02 20.71 9.76
CA GLU A 319 0.38 21.77 10.54
C GLU A 319 -1.13 21.88 10.28
N GLY A 320 -1.58 21.56 9.06
CA GLY A 320 -2.96 21.73 8.59
C GLY A 320 -3.86 20.50 8.71
N LEU A 321 -3.32 19.28 8.57
CA LEU A 321 -4.08 18.05 8.78
C LEU A 321 -4.21 17.78 10.28
N THR A 322 -5.32 18.18 10.89
CA THR A 322 -5.63 17.88 12.31
C THR A 322 -5.26 16.44 12.64
N PRO A 323 -4.47 16.13 13.68
CA PRO A 323 -4.05 14.76 13.97
C PRO A 323 -5.27 13.85 14.10
N GLY A 324 -5.44 12.95 13.12
CA GLY A 324 -6.49 11.93 13.12
C GLY A 324 -6.08 10.78 14.03
N TRP A 325 -6.26 10.96 15.32
CA TRP A 325 -6.23 9.91 16.35
C TRP A 325 -7.55 9.88 17.10
#